data_AF-A0AAU7EBR4-F1
#
_entry.id   AF-A0AAU7EBR4-F1
#
_cell.length_a   1.000
_cell.length_b   1.000
_cell.length_c   1.000
_cell.angle_alpha   90.00
_cell.angle_beta   90.00
_cell.angle_gamma   90.00
#
_symmetry.space_group_name_H-M   'P 1'
#
loop_
_entity.id
_entity.type
_entity.pdbx_description
1 polymer ?
#
loop_
_entity_poly.entity_id
_entity_poly.type
_entity_poly.pdbx_seq_one_letter_code
_entity_poly.pdbx_strand_id
1 'polypeptide(L)' 'MIIDNEEQNIIKTKSDQFAVRVVTLYKFLVEDKKEFVLSKQLFRSGIVIGANVKEAEHAEGKPF' A
#
# COMPACT_ATOMS: atom_id res chain seq x y z
N MET A 1 -5.09 13.39 -27.77
CA MET A 1 -4.65 13.35 -26.36
C MET A 1 -5.88 12.97 -25.56
N ILE A 2 -6.06 11.66 -25.32
CA ILE A 2 -7.18 11.20 -24.51
C ILE A 2 -6.87 11.66 -23.08
N ILE A 3 -7.72 12.53 -22.56
CA ILE A 3 -7.67 12.94 -21.17
C ILE A 3 -8.34 11.79 -20.43
N ASP A 4 -7.53 10.87 -19.92
CA ASP A 4 -8.00 9.87 -18.98
C ASP A 4 -8.55 10.62 -17.77
N ASN A 5 -9.87 10.66 -17.67
CA ASN A 5 -10.56 11.11 -16.49
C ASN A 5 -10.36 10.02 -15.42
N GLU A 6 -9.14 9.96 -14.86
CA GLU A 6 -8.88 9.21 -13.64
C GLU A 6 -9.75 9.84 -12.56
N GLU A 7 -10.95 9.29 -12.35
CA GLU A 7 -11.57 9.34 -11.02
C GLU A 7 -10.47 8.90 -10.06
N GLN A 8 -9.92 9.84 -9.29
CA GLN A 8 -8.84 9.54 -8.36
C GLN A 8 -9.33 8.42 -7.45
N ASN A 9 -8.83 7.20 -7.68
CA ASN A 9 -9.21 6.05 -6.90
C ASN A 9 -8.76 6.32 -5.46
N ILE A 10 -9.70 6.72 -4.61
CA ILE A 10 -9.41 7.15 -3.24
C ILE A 10 -8.75 6.03 -2.45
N ILE A 11 -9.03 4.77 -2.81
CA ILE A 11 -8.42 3.59 -2.21
C ILE A 11 -6.95 3.51 -2.61
N LYS A 12 -6.62 3.68 -3.90
CA LYS A 12 -5.24 3.73 -4.41
C LYS A 12 -4.43 4.80 -3.68
N THR A 13 -4.90 6.05 -3.69
CA THR A 13 -4.21 7.18 -3.04
C THR A 13 -3.99 6.92 -1.54
N LYS A 14 -5.00 6.43 -0.82
CA LYS A 14 -4.88 6.12 0.61
C LYS A 14 -3.94 4.94 0.86
N SER A 15 -3.95 3.92 0.00
CA SER A 15 -3.09 2.75 0.14
C SER A 15 -1.61 3.09 -0.10
N ASP A 16 -1.32 3.97 -1.06
CA ASP A 16 0.04 4.48 -1.31
C ASP A 16 0.54 5.33 -0.14
N GLN A 17 -0.28 6.25 0.37
CA GLN A 17 0.04 7.04 1.56
C GLN A 17 0.26 6.16 2.80
N PHE A 18 -0.56 5.11 2.96
CA PHE A 18 -0.40 4.15 4.04
C PHE A 18 0.92 3.37 3.92
N ALA A 19 1.31 2.92 2.73
CA ALA A 19 2.57 2.23 2.50
C ALA A 19 3.78 3.09 2.91
N VAL A 20 3.78 4.38 2.56
CA VAL A 20 4.82 5.33 3.00
C VAL A 20 4.89 5.42 4.53
N ARG A 21 3.74 5.51 5.21
CA ARG A 21 3.69 5.56 6.68
C ARG A 21 4.22 4.27 7.31
N VAL A 22 3.90 3.11 6.74
CA VAL A 22 4.39 1.81 7.22
C VAL A 22 5.90 1.70 7.08
N VAL A 23 6.49 2.18 5.98
CA VAL A 23 7.94 2.24 5.79
C VAL A 23 8.61 3.09 6.87
N THR A 24 8.07 4.29 7.13
CA THR A 24 8.61 5.19 8.16
C THR A 24 8.48 4.58 9.56
N LEU A 25 7.34 3.97 9.89
CA LEU A 25 7.13 3.31 11.17
C LEU A 25 8.05 2.10 11.33
N TYR A 26 8.24 1.29 10.29
CA TYR A 26 9.15 0.16 10.30
C TYR A 26 10.59 0.62 10.63
N LYS A 27 11.08 1.68 9.97
CA LYS A 27 12.40 2.26 10.26
C LYS A 27 12.50 2.71 11.72
N PHE A 28 11.51 3.44 12.22
CA PHE A 28 11.47 3.87 13.63
C PHE A 28 11.54 2.68 14.61
N LEU A 29 10.75 1.64 14.37
CA LEU A 29 10.73 0.45 15.24
C LEU A 29 12.06 -0.30 15.23
N VAL A 30 12.71 -0.39 14.07
CA VAL A 30 14.00 -1.07 13.90
C VAL A 30 15.16 -0.24 14.45
N GLU A 31 15.20 1.05 14.16
CA GLU A 31 16.32 1.94 14.49
C GLU A 31 16.27 2.39 15.95
N ASP A 32 15.11 2.84 16.43
CA ASP A 32 14.98 3.45 17.76
C ASP A 32 14.53 2.46 18.83
N LYS A 33 13.63 1.53 18.48
CA LYS A 33 13.05 0.57 19.42
C LYS A 33 13.74 -0.79 19.41
N LYS A 34 14.61 -1.05 18.43
CA LYS A 34 15.28 -2.34 18.21
C LYS A 34 14.28 -3.50 18.19
N GLU A 35 13.11 -3.27 17.59
CA GLU A 35 12.08 -4.29 17.40
C GLU A 35 12.12 -4.78 15.94
N PHE A 36 12.29 -6.09 15.76
CA PHE A 36 12.60 -6.69 14.45
C PHE A 36 11.61 -7.78 14.00
N VAL A 37 10.79 -8.30 14.91
CA VAL A 37 9.92 -9.45 14.65
C VAL A 37 8.55 -8.94 14.20
N LEU A 38 7.89 -8.14 15.02
CA LEU A 38 6.55 -7.60 14.73
C LEU A 38 6.61 -6.53 13.65
N SER A 39 7.63 -5.68 13.65
CA SER A 39 7.88 -4.63 12.66
C SER A 39 7.99 -5.23 11.27
N LYS A 40 8.66 -6.38 11.11
CA LYS A 40 8.77 -7.09 9.84
C LYS A 40 7.45 -7.74 9.40
N GLN A 41 6.59 -8.17 10.33
CA GLN A 41 5.25 -8.65 9.99
C GLN A 41 4.37 -7.49 9.54
N LEU A 42 4.34 -6.40 10.31
CA LEU A 42 3.62 -5.16 10.00
C LEU A 42 4.01 -4.62 8.63
N PHE A 43 5.33 -4.52 8.36
CA PHE A 43 5.84 -4.06 7.07
C PHE A 43 5.29 -4.88 5.91
N ARG A 44 5.39 -6.21 5.98
CA ARG A 44 4.87 -7.11 4.94
C ARG A 44 3.37 -6.94 4.75
N SER A 45 2.59 -6.95 5.83
CA SER A 45 1.14 -6.76 5.72
C SER A 45 0.75 -5.40 5.14
N GLY A 46 1.51 -4.35 5.46
CA GLY A 46 1.22 -3.01 4.98
C GLY A 46 1.51 -2.81 3.49
N ILE A 47 2.57 -3.45 2.97
CA ILE A 47 2.91 -3.40 1.54
C ILE A 47 1.90 -4.20 0.70
N VAL A 48 1.42 -5.34 1.20
CA VAL A 48 0.45 -6.20 0.49
C VAL A 48 -0.86 -5.47 0.18
N ILE A 49 -1.30 -4.53 1.02
CA ILE A 49 -2.52 -3.75 0.77
C ILE A 49 -2.42 -2.97 -0.54
N GLY A 50 -1.33 -2.24 -0.76
CA GLY A 50 -1.13 -1.48 -2.00
C GLY A 50 -0.91 -2.40 -3.22
N ALA A 51 -0.25 -3.54 -3.03
CA ALA A 51 -0.08 -4.54 -4.08
C ALA A 51 -1.44 -5.11 -4.53
N ASN A 52 -2.29 -5.51 -3.59
CA ASN A 52 -3.62 -6.06 -3.89
C ASN A 52 -4.53 -5.04 -4.57
N VAL A 53 -4.45 -3.76 -4.18
CA VAL A 53 -5.21 -2.69 -4.87
C VAL A 53 -4.75 -2.55 -6.31
N LYS A 54 -3.44 -2.60 -6.58
CA LYS A 54 -2.90 -2.59 -7.94
C LYS A 54 -3.30 -3.82 -8.74
N GLU A 55 -3.28 -5.01 -8.13
CA GLU A 55 -3.74 -6.25 -8.77
C GLU A 55 -5.22 -6.15 -9.14
N ALA A 56 -6.06 -5.61 -8.26
CA ALA A 56 -7.48 -5.41 -8.52
C ALA A 56 -7.76 -4.39 -9.66
N GLU A 57 -6.92 -3.36 -9.82
CA GLU A 57 -7.02 -2.41 -10.95
C GLU A 57 -6.78 -3.09 -12.31
N HIS A 58 -5.97 -4.15 -12.34
CA HIS A 58 -5.62 -4.90 -13.56
C HIS A 58 -6.38 -6.22 -13.68
N ALA A 59 -7.32 -6.51 -12.78
CA ALA A 59 -8.09 -7.74 -12.81
C ALA A 59 -9.08 -7.70 -13.99
N GLU A 60 -8.91 -8.61 -14.95
CA GLU A 60 -9.89 -8.83 -16.02
C GLU A 60 -11.08 -9.60 -15.46
N GLY A 61 -12.20 -8.89 -15.31
CA GLY A 61 -13.43 -9.45 -14.74
C GLY A 61 -14.22 -8.40 -13.98
N LYS A 62 -14.78 -7.41 -14.70
CA LYS A 62 -16.01 -6.80 -14.19
C LYS A 62 -17.10 -7.86 -14.34
N PRO A 63 -17.75 -8.35 -13.28
CA PRO A 63 -19.03 -9.02 -13.48
C PRO A 63 -19.97 -8.00 -14.12
N PHE A 64 -20.67 -8.46 -15.16
CA PHE A 64 -21.71 -7.71 -15.86
C PHE A 64 -22.69 -7.02 -14.90
#